data_AF-A0A957KDG8-F1
#
_entry.id   AF-A0A957KDG8-F1
#
_cell.length_a   1.000
_cell.length_b   1.000
_cell.length_c   1.000
_cell.angle_alpha   90.00
_cell.angle_beta   90.00
_cell.angle_gamma   90.00
#
_symmetry.space_group_name_H-M   'P 1'
#
loop_
_entity.id
_entity.type
_entity.pdbx_description
1 polymer ?
#
loop_
_entity_poly.entity_id
_entity_poly.type
_entity_poly.pdbx_seq_one_letter_code
_entity_poly.pdbx_strand_id
1 'polypeptide(L)'
;IAEREKGDYPYDLSVDVGEWGPEPTLYPLVDGDVIDLGNRKLTVYDCPGHTAGSITFLDENTRTLFLGDACNCNLGLFCTRMRGTPNFVSIEKALFYLKRLYDMRDQYDQYYNGHYDFRALGEPLGADALPDAITALEQIVAGTANIELKPSAFPGAPKQHIVTIGRTSISFDPAGIREE
;
A
#
# COMPACT_ATOMS: atom_id res chain seq x y z
N ILE A 1 -3.05 21.29 18.01
CA ILE A 1 -3.21 20.79 16.61
C ILE A 1 -3.65 21.94 15.71
N ALA A 2 -4.76 22.63 15.99
CA ALA A 2 -5.23 23.79 15.22
C ALA A 2 -4.18 24.92 15.01
N GLU A 3 -3.31 25.20 16.00
CA GLU A 3 -2.24 26.21 15.82
C GLU A 3 -1.16 25.79 14.81
N ARG A 4 -1.02 24.48 14.53
CA ARG A 4 -0.04 23.92 13.59
C ARG A 4 -0.55 23.86 12.15
N GLU A 5 -1.83 24.16 11.91
CA GLU A 5 -2.47 24.08 10.59
C GLU A 5 -2.06 25.20 9.61
N LYS A 6 -1.30 26.20 10.06
CA LYS A 6 -0.88 27.34 9.22
C LYS A 6 0.30 27.04 8.29
N GLY A 7 0.82 25.81 8.29
CA GLY A 7 1.89 25.38 7.39
C GLY A 7 3.28 25.94 7.71
N ASP A 8 3.39 26.78 8.75
CA ASP A 8 4.67 27.28 9.27
C ASP A 8 5.05 26.47 10.51
N TYR A 9 6.10 25.66 10.36
CA TYR A 9 6.64 24.79 11.40
C TYR A 9 8.05 25.27 11.74
N PRO A 10 8.18 26.40 12.47
CA PRO A 10 9.49 26.85 12.92
C PRO A 10 10.06 25.77 13.83
N TYR A 11 11.19 25.19 13.42
CA TYR A 11 11.94 24.25 14.23
C TYR A 11 13.21 24.93 14.72
N ASP A 12 13.54 24.68 15.98
CA ASP A 12 14.79 25.05 16.60
C ASP A 12 15.73 23.84 16.53
N LEU A 13 16.77 23.92 15.70
CA LEU A 13 17.76 22.85 15.56
C LEU A 13 18.43 22.46 16.88
N SER A 14 18.47 23.34 17.87
CA SER A 14 19.06 23.05 19.18
C SER A 14 18.12 22.29 20.13
N VAL A 15 16.82 22.23 19.81
CA VAL A 15 15.78 21.62 20.65
C VAL A 15 15.06 20.47 19.93
N ASP A 16 14.73 20.65 18.66
CA ASP A 16 13.92 19.70 17.87
C ASP A 16 14.77 18.61 17.22
N VAL A 17 16.09 18.81 17.09
CA VAL A 17 17.04 17.79 16.65
C VAL A 17 17.82 17.28 17.84
N GLY A 18 17.22 16.31 18.55
CA GLY A 18 17.84 15.62 19.67
C GLY A 18 18.53 14.32 19.27
N GLU A 19 19.30 13.76 20.21
CA GLU A 19 19.77 12.39 20.08
C GLU A 19 18.57 11.44 20.06
N TRP A 20 18.66 10.40 19.22
CA TRP A 20 17.65 9.34 19.22
C TRP A 20 17.58 8.73 20.62
N GLY A 21 16.36 8.66 21.17
CA GLY A 21 16.11 7.94 22.40
C GLY A 21 16.45 6.45 22.27
N PRO A 22 16.33 5.68 23.36
CA PRO A 22 16.47 4.23 23.28
C PRO A 22 15.50 3.67 22.23
N GLU A 23 15.92 2.61 21.53
CA GLU A 23 15.08 1.94 20.57
C GLU A 23 13.75 1.52 21.24
N PRO A 24 12.59 1.90 20.69
CA PRO A 24 11.33 1.53 21.28
C PRO A 24 11.15 0.01 21.21
N THR A 25 10.49 -0.56 22.22
CA THR A 25 10.07 -1.96 22.13
C THR A 25 9.08 -2.13 20.99
N LEU A 26 9.44 -2.96 20.01
CA LEU A 26 8.58 -3.27 18.88
C LEU A 26 7.63 -4.41 19.23
N TYR A 27 6.33 -4.17 19.10
CA TYR A 27 5.30 -5.19 19.22
C TYR A 27 4.82 -5.56 17.81
N PRO A 28 4.91 -6.85 17.41
CA PRO A 28 4.42 -7.27 16.11
C PRO A 28 2.89 -7.12 16.08
N LEU A 29 2.39 -6.60 14.95
CA LEU A 29 0.98 -6.66 14.62
C LEU A 29 0.74 -7.86 13.72
N VAL A 30 -0.35 -8.58 13.96
CA VAL A 30 -0.79 -9.69 13.13
C VAL A 30 -2.21 -9.46 12.61
N ASP A 31 -2.56 -10.20 11.57
CA ASP A 31 -3.90 -10.17 10.99
C ASP A 31 -5.01 -10.34 12.04
N GLY A 32 -5.98 -9.42 12.05
CA GLY A 32 -7.10 -9.40 12.98
C GLY A 32 -6.83 -8.73 14.32
N ASP A 33 -5.60 -8.28 14.61
CA ASP A 33 -5.32 -7.51 15.82
C ASP A 33 -6.17 -6.23 15.86
N VAL A 34 -6.54 -5.80 17.07
CA VAL A 34 -7.26 -4.55 17.30
C VAL A 34 -6.40 -3.62 18.14
N ILE A 35 -6.07 -2.47 17.57
CA ILE A 35 -5.41 -1.38 18.28
C ILE A 35 -6.49 -0.51 18.92
N ASP A 36 -6.57 -0.53 20.25
CA ASP A 36 -7.48 0.29 21.03
C ASP A 36 -6.83 1.63 21.39
N LEU A 37 -7.32 2.71 20.78
CA LEU A 37 -6.89 4.10 21.01
C LEU A 37 -7.87 4.84 21.94
N GLY A 38 -8.72 4.10 22.67
CA GLY A 38 -9.76 4.62 23.56
C GLY A 38 -11.10 4.75 22.85
N ASN A 39 -11.41 5.95 22.33
CA ASN A 39 -12.66 6.19 21.60
C ASN A 39 -12.60 5.75 20.13
N ARG A 40 -11.53 5.06 19.72
CA ARG A 40 -11.29 4.58 18.37
C ARG A 40 -10.59 3.23 18.40
N LYS A 41 -11.03 2.31 17.57
CA LYS A 41 -10.42 0.99 17.38
C LYS A 41 -10.02 0.83 15.92
N LEU A 42 -8.82 0.31 15.70
CA LEU A 42 -8.30 0.02 14.37
C LEU A 42 -8.06 -1.48 14.26
N THR A 43 -8.73 -2.13 13.31
CA THR A 43 -8.55 -3.56 13.02
C THR A 43 -7.46 -3.72 11.97
N VAL A 44 -6.45 -4.54 12.26
CA VAL A 44 -5.32 -4.83 11.38
C VAL A 44 -5.70 -5.91 10.38
N TYR A 45 -5.34 -5.70 9.12
CA TYR A 45 -5.45 -6.70 8.07
C TYR A 45 -4.14 -6.83 7.30
N ASP A 46 -3.62 -8.05 7.21
CA ASP A 46 -2.49 -8.36 6.35
C ASP A 46 -2.84 -8.03 4.90
N CYS A 47 -1.89 -7.43 4.18
CA CYS A 47 -2.01 -7.21 2.75
C CYS A 47 -0.64 -7.22 2.05
N PRO A 48 0.10 -8.35 2.10
CA PRO A 48 1.40 -8.48 1.45
C PRO A 48 1.28 -8.28 -0.07
N GLY A 49 2.27 -7.61 -0.65
CA GLY A 49 2.36 -7.38 -2.09
C GLY A 49 3.34 -6.28 -2.44
N HIS A 50 3.09 -5.07 -1.94
CA HIS A 50 4.06 -3.98 -2.02
C HIS A 50 5.33 -4.34 -1.24
N THR A 51 5.16 -4.71 0.03
CA THR A 51 6.15 -5.42 0.84
C THR A 51 5.57 -6.73 1.39
N ALA A 52 6.41 -7.63 1.89
CA ALA A 52 5.98 -8.90 2.49
C ALA A 52 5.28 -8.73 3.85
N GLY A 53 5.55 -7.62 4.55
CA GLY A 53 4.94 -7.27 5.82
C GLY A 53 3.92 -6.13 5.72
N SER A 54 3.44 -5.81 4.51
CA SER A 54 2.40 -4.78 4.34
C SER A 54 1.13 -5.18 5.10
N ILE A 55 0.61 -4.25 5.88
CA ILE A 55 -0.68 -4.34 6.59
C ILE A 55 -1.53 -3.11 6.27
N THR A 56 -2.83 -3.23 6.49
CA THR A 56 -3.83 -2.18 6.36
C THR A 56 -4.64 -2.07 7.64
N PHE A 57 -5.32 -0.94 7.84
CA PHE A 57 -6.12 -0.70 9.04
C PHE A 57 -7.54 -0.29 8.69
N LEU A 58 -8.53 -0.99 9.24
CA LEU A 58 -9.93 -0.58 9.18
C LEU A 58 -10.30 0.18 10.44
N ASP A 59 -10.73 1.42 10.27
CA ASP A 59 -11.40 2.21 11.31
C ASP A 59 -12.91 2.00 11.18
N GLU A 60 -13.47 1.16 12.04
CA GLU A 60 -14.91 0.84 12.03
C GLU A 60 -15.77 2.05 12.39
N ASN A 61 -15.24 3.01 13.17
CA ASN A 61 -16.01 4.17 13.61
C ASN A 61 -16.25 5.15 12.47
N THR A 62 -15.27 5.35 11.59
CA THR A 62 -15.43 6.21 10.39
C THR A 62 -15.59 5.45 9.10
N ARG A 63 -15.63 4.10 9.16
CA ARG A 63 -15.73 3.25 7.98
C ARG A 63 -14.63 3.59 6.96
N THR A 64 -13.40 3.73 7.45
CA THR A 64 -12.24 4.17 6.67
C THR A 64 -11.18 3.08 6.62
N LEU A 65 -10.72 2.73 5.41
CA LEU A 65 -9.64 1.78 5.23
C LEU A 65 -8.32 2.49 4.90
N PHE A 66 -7.33 2.40 5.79
CA PHE A 66 -5.98 2.89 5.56
C PHE A 66 -5.16 1.79 4.88
N LEU A 67 -4.87 1.98 3.59
CA LEU A 67 -4.18 1.02 2.74
C LEU A 67 -2.66 1.10 2.86
N GLY A 68 -2.11 2.22 3.32
CA GLY A 68 -0.69 2.51 3.17
C GLY A 68 -0.29 2.30 1.70
N ASP A 69 0.75 1.49 1.46
CA ASP A 69 1.21 1.19 0.10
C ASP A 69 0.65 -0.10 -0.50
N ALA A 70 -0.28 -0.77 0.20
CA ALA A 70 -0.90 -1.99 -0.29
C ALA A 70 -1.68 -1.78 -1.59
N CYS A 71 -2.25 -0.58 -1.80
CA CYS A 71 -2.89 -0.19 -3.05
C CYS A 71 -2.71 1.32 -3.31
N ASN A 72 -2.34 1.66 -4.55
CA ASN A 72 -2.05 3.01 -5.02
C ASN A 72 -2.45 3.13 -6.50
N CYS A 73 -2.64 4.35 -7.04
CA CYS A 73 -2.72 4.55 -8.50
C CYS A 73 -1.43 4.14 -9.22
N ASN A 74 -0.29 4.14 -8.53
CA ASN A 74 0.98 3.60 -9.01
C ASN A 74 1.47 2.54 -8.02
N LEU A 75 0.98 1.31 -8.16
CA LEU A 75 1.30 0.21 -7.25
C LEU A 75 2.57 -0.51 -7.69
N GLY A 76 3.63 -0.38 -6.90
CA GLY A 76 4.87 -1.15 -7.11
C GLY A 76 4.85 -2.45 -6.31
N LEU A 77 4.88 -3.59 -7.00
CA LEU A 77 5.02 -4.92 -6.38
C LEU A 77 6.49 -5.34 -6.39
N PHE A 78 7.32 -4.70 -5.57
CA PHE A 78 8.76 -4.93 -5.58
C PHE A 78 9.16 -6.30 -5.02
N CYS A 79 8.33 -6.86 -4.14
CA CYS A 79 8.49 -8.21 -3.60
C CYS A 79 8.57 -9.31 -4.67
N THR A 80 7.99 -9.10 -5.85
CA THR A 80 8.05 -10.07 -6.96
C THR A 80 9.48 -10.31 -7.46
N ARG A 81 10.41 -9.39 -7.17
CA ARG A 81 11.85 -9.49 -7.52
C ARG A 81 12.65 -10.32 -6.53
N MET A 82 12.06 -10.69 -5.40
CA MET A 82 12.80 -11.20 -4.24
C MET A 82 12.68 -12.72 -4.08
N ARG A 83 12.46 -13.45 -5.19
CA ARG A 83 12.34 -14.91 -5.20
C ARG A 83 13.49 -15.57 -4.44
N GLY A 84 13.15 -16.58 -3.63
CA GLY A 84 14.10 -17.30 -2.77
C GLY A 84 14.46 -16.59 -1.46
N THR A 85 13.82 -15.46 -1.15
CA THR A 85 13.99 -14.76 0.14
C THR A 85 12.68 -14.75 0.94
N PRO A 86 12.73 -14.53 2.27
CA PRO A 86 11.53 -14.33 3.09
C PRO A 86 10.66 -13.14 2.67
N ASN A 87 11.20 -12.22 1.86
CA ASN A 87 10.48 -11.03 1.39
C ASN A 87 9.79 -11.24 0.04
N PHE A 88 9.83 -12.45 -0.50
CA PHE A 88 9.10 -12.79 -1.72
C PHE A 88 7.59 -12.81 -1.46
N VAL A 89 6.85 -12.17 -2.35
CA VAL A 89 5.39 -12.27 -2.43
C VAL A 89 5.04 -12.36 -3.91
N SER A 90 4.34 -13.41 -4.31
CA SER A 90 3.85 -13.54 -5.68
C SER A 90 2.70 -12.58 -5.97
N ILE A 91 2.46 -12.34 -7.26
CA ILE A 91 1.28 -11.57 -7.70
C ILE A 91 -0.02 -12.30 -7.35
N GLU A 92 -0.06 -13.63 -7.40
CA GLU A 92 -1.22 -14.42 -6.95
C GLU A 92 -1.56 -14.16 -5.48
N LYS A 93 -0.53 -14.16 -4.63
CA LYS A 93 -0.70 -13.89 -3.21
C LYS A 93 -1.17 -12.46 -2.98
N ALA A 94 -0.55 -11.47 -3.63
CA ALA A 94 -0.99 -10.08 -3.55
C ALA A 94 -2.46 -9.92 -4.02
N LEU A 95 -2.83 -10.59 -5.12
CA LEU A 95 -4.19 -10.59 -5.65
C LEU A 95 -5.21 -11.14 -4.64
N PHE A 96 -4.88 -12.24 -3.95
CA PHE A 96 -5.73 -12.81 -2.90
C PHE A 96 -6.05 -11.78 -1.80
N TYR A 97 -5.04 -11.06 -1.32
CA TYR A 97 -5.24 -10.07 -0.26
C TYR A 97 -5.96 -8.81 -0.74
N LEU A 98 -5.70 -8.32 -1.96
CA LEU A 98 -6.47 -7.21 -2.51
C LEU A 98 -7.95 -7.59 -2.70
N LYS A 99 -8.24 -8.83 -3.12
CA LYS A 99 -9.62 -9.35 -3.19
C LYS A 99 -10.29 -9.40 -1.83
N ARG A 100 -9.58 -9.84 -0.78
CA ARG A 100 -10.09 -9.81 0.60
C ARG A 100 -10.52 -8.40 1.01
N LEU A 101 -9.68 -7.39 0.73
CA LEU A 101 -10.04 -5.99 1.02
C LEU A 101 -11.26 -5.55 0.21
N TYR A 102 -11.35 -5.92 -1.06
CA TYR A 102 -12.51 -5.60 -1.89
C TYR A 102 -13.79 -6.32 -1.42
N ASP A 103 -13.68 -7.53 -0.88
CA ASP A 103 -14.84 -8.29 -0.38
C ASP A 103 -15.44 -7.69 0.89
N MET A 104 -14.65 -6.95 1.69
CA MET A 104 -15.13 -6.21 2.87
C MET A 104 -15.56 -4.76 2.56
N ARG A 105 -15.82 -4.43 1.28
CA ARG A 105 -16.22 -3.08 0.84
C ARG A 105 -17.56 -2.58 1.41
N ASP A 106 -18.31 -3.44 2.09
CA ASP A 106 -19.50 -3.05 2.87
C ASP A 106 -19.13 -2.48 4.26
N GLN A 107 -17.89 -2.71 4.72
CA GLN A 107 -17.39 -2.27 6.03
C GLN A 107 -16.70 -0.89 5.99
N TYR A 108 -16.29 -0.42 4.81
CA TYR A 108 -15.71 0.91 4.62
C TYR A 108 -16.43 1.68 3.51
N ASP A 109 -16.47 3.00 3.62
CA ASP A 109 -17.02 3.87 2.59
C ASP A 109 -15.92 4.46 1.70
N GLN A 110 -14.71 4.65 2.27
CA GLN A 110 -13.55 5.23 1.60
C GLN A 110 -12.24 4.61 2.08
N TYR A 111 -11.20 4.77 1.27
CA TYR A 111 -9.87 4.26 1.57
C TYR A 111 -8.77 5.27 1.25
N TYR A 112 -7.68 5.28 2.03
CA TYR A 112 -6.56 6.21 1.88
C TYR A 112 -5.24 5.46 1.72
N ASN A 113 -4.39 5.94 0.82
CA ASN A 113 -3.10 5.35 0.51
C ASN A 113 -1.93 6.17 1.10
N GLY A 114 -0.72 5.63 1.02
CA GLY A 114 0.50 6.20 1.59
C GLY A 114 1.17 7.28 0.75
N HIS A 115 0.81 7.43 -0.54
CA HIS A 115 1.43 8.40 -1.46
C HIS A 115 0.45 9.40 -2.03
N TYR A 116 0.93 10.62 -2.25
CA TYR A 116 0.19 11.58 -3.04
C TYR A 116 0.07 11.12 -4.49
N ASP A 117 -1.09 11.35 -5.10
CA ASP A 117 -1.32 11.19 -6.53
C ASP A 117 -1.97 12.46 -7.08
N PHE A 118 -2.63 12.40 -8.24
CA PHE A 118 -3.23 13.59 -8.87
C PHE A 118 -4.49 14.13 -8.18
N ARG A 119 -4.91 13.59 -7.02
CA ARG A 119 -6.06 14.06 -6.23
C ARG A 119 -5.74 15.27 -5.36
N ALA A 120 -6.77 15.98 -4.91
CA ALA A 120 -6.59 17.07 -3.95
C ALA A 120 -6.11 16.55 -2.59
N LEU A 121 -5.37 17.39 -1.86
CA LEU A 121 -4.82 17.03 -0.55
C LEU A 121 -5.93 16.65 0.44
N GLY A 122 -5.80 15.48 1.06
CA GLY A 122 -6.77 14.98 2.05
C GLY A 122 -7.97 14.25 1.47
N GLU A 123 -8.08 14.13 0.15
CA GLU A 123 -9.14 13.37 -0.50
C GLU A 123 -8.87 11.85 -0.47
N PRO A 124 -9.92 11.01 -0.46
CA PRO A 124 -9.82 9.56 -0.48
C PRO A 124 -9.28 9.01 -1.79
N LEU A 125 -8.75 7.79 -1.69
CA LEU A 125 -8.59 6.77 -2.73
C LEU A 125 -9.58 6.97 -3.90
N GLY A 126 -9.17 7.12 -5.16
CA GLY A 126 -10.12 6.91 -6.25
C GLY A 126 -10.82 5.54 -6.10
N ALA A 127 -12.16 5.51 -6.14
CA ALA A 127 -12.97 4.29 -5.99
C ALA A 127 -12.65 3.20 -7.04
N ASP A 128 -12.01 3.61 -8.14
CA ASP A 128 -11.48 2.79 -9.23
C ASP A 128 -10.14 2.11 -8.88
N ALA A 129 -9.34 2.66 -7.97
CA ALA A 129 -7.95 2.21 -7.79
C ALA A 129 -7.83 0.74 -7.34
N LEU A 130 -8.61 0.33 -6.34
CA LEU A 130 -8.61 -1.07 -5.86
C LEU A 130 -9.15 -2.06 -6.91
N PRO A 131 -10.33 -1.84 -7.54
CA PRO A 131 -10.81 -2.76 -8.57
C PRO A 131 -9.93 -2.76 -9.84
N ASP A 132 -9.34 -1.63 -10.23
CA ASP A 132 -8.39 -1.58 -11.34
C ASP A 132 -7.12 -2.37 -11.03
N ALA A 133 -6.59 -2.27 -9.80
CA ALA A 133 -5.45 -3.06 -9.36
C ALA A 133 -5.78 -4.56 -9.39
N ILE A 134 -6.94 -4.96 -8.87
CA ILE A 134 -7.40 -6.36 -8.91
C ILE A 134 -7.48 -6.83 -10.37
N THR A 135 -8.11 -6.05 -11.25
CA THR A 135 -8.24 -6.39 -12.68
C THR A 135 -6.87 -6.55 -13.34
N ALA A 136 -5.93 -5.64 -13.07
CA ALA A 136 -4.58 -5.73 -13.60
C ALA A 136 -3.86 -7.01 -13.13
N LEU A 137 -3.92 -7.32 -11.84
CA LEU A 137 -3.31 -8.52 -11.27
C LEU A 137 -3.98 -9.79 -11.82
N GLU A 138 -5.30 -9.82 -11.99
CA GLU A 138 -6.01 -10.93 -12.64
C GLU A 138 -5.53 -11.17 -14.07
N GLN A 139 -5.39 -10.11 -14.87
CA GLN A 139 -4.89 -10.22 -16.24
C GLN A 139 -3.42 -10.66 -16.29
N ILE A 140 -2.60 -10.20 -15.34
CA ILE A 140 -1.19 -10.63 -15.23
C ILE A 140 -1.13 -12.13 -14.92
N VAL A 141 -1.88 -12.59 -13.92
CA VAL A 141 -1.93 -14.00 -13.54
C VAL A 141 -2.48 -14.86 -14.68
N ALA A 142 -3.52 -14.40 -15.38
CA ALA A 142 -4.11 -15.11 -16.52
C ALA A 142 -3.22 -15.11 -17.78
N GLY A 143 -2.16 -14.32 -17.82
CA GLY A 143 -1.32 -14.15 -19.01
C GLY A 143 -2.00 -13.37 -20.15
N THR A 144 -3.05 -12.60 -19.83
CA THR A 144 -3.82 -11.81 -20.80
C THR A 144 -3.53 -10.31 -20.74
N ALA A 145 -2.69 -9.87 -19.80
CA ALA A 145 -2.36 -8.46 -19.64
C ALA A 145 -1.54 -7.91 -20.81
N ASN A 146 -1.82 -6.67 -21.20
CA ASN A 146 -0.95 -5.90 -22.07
C ASN A 146 0.21 -5.32 -21.25
N ILE A 147 1.38 -5.96 -21.31
CA ILE A 147 2.55 -5.59 -20.51
C ILE A 147 3.45 -4.64 -21.30
N GLU A 148 3.70 -3.46 -20.74
CA GLU A 148 4.64 -2.48 -21.28
C GLU A 148 5.95 -2.49 -20.49
N LEU A 149 7.09 -2.37 -21.18
CA LEU A 149 8.40 -2.24 -20.54
C LEU A 149 8.84 -0.77 -20.52
N LYS A 150 8.76 -0.12 -19.35
CA LYS A 150 9.06 1.32 -19.19
C LYS A 150 10.35 1.56 -18.40
N PRO A 151 11.03 2.70 -18.61
CA PRO A 151 12.10 3.13 -17.70
C PRO A 151 11.59 3.26 -16.26
N SER A 152 12.43 2.93 -15.29
CA SER A 152 12.13 3.20 -13.88
C SER A 152 12.13 4.70 -13.62
N ALA A 153 11.28 5.15 -12.69
CA ALA A 153 11.32 6.51 -12.16
C ALA A 153 12.60 6.80 -11.36
N PHE A 154 13.28 5.75 -10.88
CA PHE A 154 14.55 5.86 -10.17
C PHE A 154 15.74 5.78 -11.13
N PRO A 155 16.60 6.83 -11.21
CA PRO A 155 17.76 6.83 -12.08
C PRO A 155 18.67 5.63 -11.85
N GLY A 156 19.08 4.96 -12.94
CA GLY A 156 19.97 3.79 -12.91
C GLY A 156 19.30 2.46 -12.56
N ALA A 157 18.01 2.45 -12.20
CA ALA A 157 17.29 1.22 -11.92
C ALA A 157 16.84 0.52 -13.22
N PRO A 158 16.67 -0.82 -13.22
CA PRO A 158 16.23 -1.57 -14.39
C PRO A 158 14.84 -1.13 -14.86
N LYS A 159 14.56 -1.37 -16.16
CA LYS A 159 13.21 -1.17 -16.70
C LYS A 159 12.19 -2.00 -15.94
N GLN A 160 10.97 -1.50 -15.87
CA GLN A 160 9.86 -2.12 -15.14
C GLN A 160 8.80 -2.63 -16.12
N HIS A 161 8.26 -3.81 -15.83
CA HIS A 161 7.06 -4.31 -16.48
C HIS A 161 5.86 -3.65 -15.85
N ILE A 162 5.04 -3.01 -16.68
CA ILE A 162 3.91 -2.21 -16.25
C ILE A 162 2.65 -2.68 -16.96
N VAL A 163 1.58 -2.85 -16.19
CA VAL A 163 0.21 -3.02 -16.71
C VAL A 163 -0.62 -1.88 -16.18
N THR A 164 -1.42 -1.26 -17.05
CA THR A 164 -2.28 -0.12 -16.70
C THR A 164 -3.73 -0.46 -16.99
N ILE A 165 -4.59 -0.32 -15.98
CA ILE A 165 -6.05 -0.39 -16.09
C ILE A 165 -6.61 0.94 -15.58
N GLY A 166 -7.43 1.61 -16.39
CA GLY A 166 -7.93 2.94 -16.04
C GLY A 166 -6.79 3.91 -15.72
N ARG A 167 -6.74 4.37 -14.46
CA ARG A 167 -5.69 5.26 -13.94
C ARG A 167 -4.63 4.53 -13.12
N THR A 168 -4.82 3.24 -12.88
CA THR A 168 -3.99 2.43 -11.99
C THR A 168 -2.93 1.69 -12.79
N SER A 169 -1.68 1.89 -12.42
CA SER A 169 -0.52 1.23 -13.02
C SER A 169 0.17 0.32 -12.03
N ILE A 170 0.46 -0.91 -12.44
CA ILE A 170 1.12 -1.94 -11.64
C ILE A 170 2.52 -2.17 -12.17
N SER A 171 3.54 -1.85 -11.37
CA SER A 171 4.95 -2.18 -11.68
C SER A 171 5.36 -3.48 -11.00
N PHE A 172 5.82 -4.48 -11.76
CA PHE A 172 6.16 -5.80 -11.22
C PHE A 172 7.36 -6.44 -11.94
N ASP A 173 7.71 -7.64 -11.50
CA ASP A 173 8.65 -8.55 -12.16
C ASP A 173 7.91 -9.83 -12.60
N PRO A 174 7.91 -10.18 -13.91
CA PRO A 174 7.25 -11.37 -14.43
C PRO A 174 7.73 -12.69 -13.78
N ALA A 175 8.97 -12.75 -13.27
CA ALA A 175 9.45 -13.92 -12.57
C ALA A 175 8.69 -14.17 -11.26
N GLY A 176 8.08 -13.14 -10.66
CA GLY A 176 7.32 -13.26 -9.41
C GLY A 176 5.80 -13.33 -9.59
N ILE A 177 5.29 -13.76 -10.75
CA ILE A 177 3.85 -13.90 -10.95
C ILE A 177 3.26 -14.98 -10.05
N ARG A 178 3.90 -16.16 -10.00
CA ARG A 178 3.44 -17.35 -9.28
C ARG A 178 4.27 -17.60 -8.02
N GLU A 179 3.69 -18.26 -7.03
CA GLU A 179 4.40 -18.65 -5.78
C GLU A 179 5.42 -19.78 -6.02
N GLU A 180 5.12 -20.68 -6.96
CA GLU A 180 5.97 -21.81 -7.38
C GLU A 180 6.87 -21.44 -8.57
#